data_AF-A0A354IS63-F1
#
_entry.id   AF-A0A354IS63-F1
#
_cell.length_a   1.000
_cell.length_b   1.000
_cell.length_c   1.000
_cell.angle_alpha   90.00
_cell.angle_beta   90.00
_cell.angle_gamma   90.00
#
_symmetry.space_group_name_H-M   'P 1'
#
loop_
_entity.id
_entity.type
_entity.pdbx_description
1 polymer ?
#
loop_
_entity_poly.entity_id
_entity_poly.type
_entity_poly.pdbx_seq_one_letter_code
_entity_poly.pdbx_strand_id
1 'polypeptide(L)'
;MDSDSQKLRWTDALMRAFTVRRAVGLLICSVGCLLLLGSLAEQIMNANPKMHAALLGGGTAAAATALGTLPVLLSQNFSKRTYDSFLGFGAGVMLGATAFSLVIPALAAARSAGAGAWEASLLAGAGIMFGAGAILLLGRAIEPAHVLERDDVRGNSLRRAWMFVAAVALHNMPEGLAIGVAYAGIDLEKA
;
A
#
# COMPACT_ATOMS: atom_id res chain seq x y z
N MET A 1 -50.60 8.97 -14.10
CA MET A 1 -49.49 9.50 -13.28
C MET A 1 -48.29 9.57 -14.19
N ASP A 2 -47.83 10.78 -14.49
CA ASP A 2 -47.31 11.17 -15.81
C ASP A 2 -45.80 10.92 -15.99
N SER A 3 -45.42 10.39 -17.16
CA SER A 3 -44.03 10.08 -17.54
C SER A 3 -43.21 11.36 -17.79
N ASP A 4 -43.88 12.42 -18.25
CA ASP A 4 -43.23 13.66 -18.61
C ASP A 4 -42.82 14.49 -17.38
N SER A 5 -43.55 14.39 -16.27
CA SER A 5 -43.17 15.04 -15.01
C SER A 5 -41.92 14.43 -14.36
N GLN A 6 -41.59 13.18 -14.66
CA GLN A 6 -40.32 12.57 -14.23
C GLN A 6 -39.15 13.08 -15.08
N LYS A 7 -39.31 13.16 -16.41
CA LYS A 7 -38.23 13.62 -17.32
C LYS A 7 -37.79 15.06 -17.03
N LEU A 8 -38.74 15.98 -16.80
CA LEU A 8 -38.44 17.37 -16.41
C LEU A 8 -37.67 17.47 -15.08
N ARG A 9 -37.94 16.59 -14.11
CA ARG A 9 -37.21 16.57 -12.82
C ARG A 9 -35.75 16.12 -12.96
N TRP A 10 -35.44 15.22 -13.88
CA TRP A 10 -34.07 14.74 -14.12
C TRP A 10 -33.22 15.78 -14.88
N THR A 11 -33.80 16.48 -15.85
CA THR A 11 -33.12 17.56 -16.59
C THR A 11 -32.80 18.75 -15.68
N ASP A 12 -33.72 19.11 -14.78
CA ASP A 12 -33.50 20.19 -13.82
C ASP A 12 -32.48 19.81 -12.74
N ALA A 13 -32.44 18.54 -12.32
CA ALA A 13 -31.43 18.05 -11.38
C ALA A 13 -30.03 18.03 -12.02
N LEU A 14 -29.91 17.64 -13.30
CA LEU A 14 -28.67 17.70 -14.08
C LEU A 14 -28.21 19.15 -14.32
N MET A 15 -29.14 20.06 -14.65
CA MET A 15 -28.82 21.48 -14.84
C MET A 15 -28.46 22.18 -13.52
N ARG A 16 -29.10 21.84 -12.38
CA ARG A 16 -28.70 22.32 -11.05
C ARG A 16 -27.37 21.71 -10.59
N ALA A 17 -27.05 20.50 -11.03
CA ALA A 17 -25.75 19.88 -10.80
C ALA A 17 -24.62 20.54 -11.62
N PHE A 18 -24.96 21.23 -12.72
CA PHE A 18 -24.09 22.06 -13.53
C PHE A 18 -24.18 23.55 -13.15
N THR A 19 -24.08 23.84 -11.86
CA THR A 19 -23.79 25.22 -11.45
C THR A 19 -22.39 25.59 -11.99
N VAL A 20 -22.23 26.79 -12.57
CA VAL A 20 -20.93 27.29 -13.10
C VAL A 20 -19.77 27.04 -12.11
N ARG A 21 -20.04 27.17 -10.81
CA ARG A 21 -19.10 26.87 -9.72
C ARG A 21 -18.60 25.41 -9.69
N ARG A 22 -19.46 24.42 -10.00
CA ARG A 22 -19.08 22.99 -10.09
C ARG A 22 -18.33 22.69 -11.38
N ALA A 23 -18.69 23.31 -12.49
CA ALA A 23 -17.96 23.17 -13.75
C ALA A 23 -16.54 23.75 -13.63
N VAL A 24 -16.39 24.92 -13.01
CA VAL A 24 -15.08 25.52 -12.70
C VAL A 24 -14.28 24.64 -11.72
N GLY A 25 -14.92 24.11 -10.68
CA GLY A 25 -14.28 23.18 -9.75
C GLY A 25 -13.75 21.91 -10.41
N LEU A 26 -14.55 21.28 -11.28
CA LEU A 26 -14.14 20.11 -12.05
C LEU A 26 -12.98 20.44 -13.00
N LEU A 27 -13.03 21.57 -13.70
CA LEU A 27 -11.95 22.03 -14.56
C LEU A 27 -10.63 22.17 -13.76
N ILE A 28 -10.67 22.82 -12.60
CA ILE A 28 -9.49 23.00 -11.74
C ILE A 28 -8.95 21.63 -11.28
N CYS A 29 -9.81 20.74 -10.82
CA CYS A 29 -9.39 19.40 -10.39
C CYS A 29 -8.80 18.58 -11.53
N SER A 30 -9.40 18.63 -12.72
CA SER A 30 -8.90 17.92 -13.90
C SER A 30 -7.57 18.46 -14.39
N VAL A 31 -7.41 19.79 -14.47
CA VAL A 31 -6.14 20.43 -14.84
C VAL A 31 -5.06 20.13 -13.80
N GLY A 32 -5.37 20.26 -12.51
CA GLY A 32 -4.46 19.90 -11.43
C GLY A 32 -4.04 18.44 -11.48
N CYS A 33 -4.97 17.52 -11.74
CA CYS A 33 -4.68 16.10 -11.88
C CYS A 33 -3.76 15.83 -13.08
N LEU A 34 -4.03 16.45 -14.24
CA LEU A 34 -3.18 16.31 -15.43
C LEU A 34 -1.76 16.85 -15.20
N LEU A 35 -1.63 17.99 -14.53
CA LEU A 35 -0.32 18.56 -14.19
C LEU A 35 0.44 17.66 -13.21
N LEU A 36 -0.23 17.10 -12.20
CA LEU A 36 0.38 16.17 -11.25
C LEU A 36 0.81 14.87 -11.94
N LEU A 37 0.00 14.35 -12.86
CA LEU A 37 0.36 13.17 -13.65
C LEU A 37 1.55 13.44 -14.57
N GLY A 38 1.59 14.61 -15.21
CA GLY A 38 2.74 15.04 -16.01
C GLY A 38 4.00 15.17 -15.17
N SER A 39 3.92 15.83 -14.02
CA SER A 39 5.04 15.95 -13.08
C SER A 39 5.51 14.60 -12.54
N LEU A 40 4.59 13.68 -12.27
CA LEU A 40 4.91 12.33 -11.83
C LEU A 40 5.62 11.54 -12.95
N ALA A 41 5.13 11.65 -14.18
CA ALA A 41 5.75 11.00 -15.33
C ALA A 41 7.17 11.52 -15.56
N GLU A 42 7.39 12.84 -15.48
CA GLU A 42 8.72 13.43 -15.57
C GLU A 42 9.63 12.96 -14.43
N GLN A 43 9.13 12.88 -13.19
CA GLN A 43 9.91 12.36 -12.06
C GLN A 43 10.30 10.91 -12.24
N ILE A 44 9.42 10.07 -12.79
CA ILE A 44 9.71 8.66 -13.06
C ILE A 44 10.70 8.54 -14.22
N MET A 45 10.53 9.29 -15.31
CA MET A 45 11.41 9.20 -16.49
C MET A 45 12.82 9.75 -16.22
N ASN A 46 12.93 10.77 -15.36
CA ASN A 46 14.20 11.35 -14.93
C ASN A 46 14.68 10.79 -13.58
N ALA A 47 14.12 9.66 -13.15
CA ALA A 47 14.47 9.09 -11.86
C ALA A 47 15.90 8.55 -11.86
N ASN A 48 16.54 8.59 -10.69
CA ASN A 48 17.84 7.94 -10.49
C ASN A 48 17.73 6.43 -10.82
N PRO A 49 18.76 5.79 -11.40
CA PRO A 49 18.80 4.34 -11.61
C PRO A 49 18.34 3.50 -10.40
N LYS A 50 18.68 3.91 -9.17
CA LYS A 50 18.24 3.23 -7.94
C LYS A 50 16.72 3.30 -7.74
N MET A 51 16.11 4.43 -8.07
CA MET A 51 14.66 4.61 -7.98
C MET A 51 13.93 3.76 -9.03
N HIS A 52 14.46 3.69 -10.26
CA HIS A 52 13.92 2.78 -11.28
C HIS A 52 13.98 1.32 -10.84
N ALA A 53 15.10 0.89 -10.27
CA ALA A 53 15.25 -0.46 -9.74
C ALA A 53 14.27 -0.74 -8.59
N ALA A 54 14.08 0.23 -7.68
CA ALA A 54 13.08 0.14 -6.62
C ALA A 54 11.64 0.02 -7.15
N LEU A 55 11.29 0.81 -8.17
CA LEU A 55 9.98 0.75 -8.81
C LEU A 55 9.75 -0.58 -9.54
N LEU A 56 10.76 -1.10 -10.22
CA LEU A 56 10.69 -2.42 -10.85
C LEU A 56 10.56 -3.52 -9.79
N GLY A 57 11.33 -3.47 -8.71
CA GLY A 57 11.22 -4.41 -7.60
C GLY A 57 9.86 -4.36 -6.90
N GLY A 58 9.32 -3.16 -6.67
CA GLY A 58 7.96 -3.00 -6.13
C GLY A 58 6.89 -3.49 -7.10
N GLY A 59 7.07 -3.25 -8.40
CA GLY A 59 6.18 -3.72 -9.46
C GLY A 59 6.18 -5.24 -9.60
N THR A 60 7.34 -5.89 -9.49
CA THR A 60 7.42 -7.36 -9.51
C THR A 60 6.78 -7.98 -8.28
N ALA A 61 6.95 -7.38 -7.09
CA ALA A 61 6.25 -7.80 -5.88
C ALA A 61 4.71 -7.67 -6.04
N ALA A 62 4.23 -6.53 -6.52
CA ALA A 62 2.80 -6.32 -6.79
C ALA A 62 2.25 -7.31 -7.83
N ALA A 63 3.02 -7.58 -8.90
CA ALA A 63 2.67 -8.59 -9.90
C ALA A 63 2.62 -9.99 -9.30
N ALA A 64 3.56 -10.35 -8.41
CA ALA A 64 3.56 -11.63 -7.72
C ALA A 64 2.33 -11.80 -6.82
N THR A 65 1.92 -10.75 -6.10
CA THR A 65 0.65 -10.77 -5.33
C THR A 65 -0.55 -10.99 -6.26
N ALA A 66 -0.62 -10.26 -7.39
CA ALA A 66 -1.69 -10.43 -8.36
C ALA A 66 -1.72 -11.87 -8.93
N LEU A 67 -0.56 -12.42 -9.29
CA LEU A 67 -0.43 -13.81 -9.75
C LEU A 67 -0.84 -14.81 -8.66
N GLY A 68 -0.53 -14.53 -7.39
CA GLY A 68 -0.96 -15.34 -6.24
C GLY A 68 -2.48 -15.45 -6.09
N THR A 69 -3.26 -14.54 -6.68
CA THR A 69 -4.73 -14.60 -6.69
C THR A 69 -5.32 -15.48 -7.79
N LEU A 70 -4.53 -15.93 -8.78
CA LEU A 70 -5.00 -16.77 -9.89
C LEU A 70 -5.76 -18.04 -9.47
N PRO A 71 -5.35 -18.79 -8.43
CA PRO A 71 -6.09 -19.97 -7.99
C PRO A 71 -7.53 -19.67 -7.59
N VAL A 72 -7.82 -18.45 -7.10
CA VAL A 72 -9.17 -18.01 -6.77
C VAL A 72 -10.03 -17.88 -8.03
N LEU A 73 -9.47 -17.35 -9.13
CA LEU A 73 -10.17 -17.26 -10.42
C LEU A 73 -10.47 -18.64 -11.02
N LEU A 74 -9.62 -19.62 -10.72
CA LEU A 74 -9.79 -21.01 -11.14
C LEU A 74 -10.64 -21.85 -10.16
N SER A 75 -11.29 -21.21 -9.18
CA SER A 75 -12.14 -21.87 -8.16
C SER A 75 -11.44 -23.03 -7.44
N GLN A 76 -10.12 -22.93 -7.25
CA GLN A 76 -9.34 -23.95 -6.56
C GLN A 76 -9.63 -23.91 -5.07
N ASN A 77 -9.93 -25.07 -4.48
CA ASN A 77 -10.12 -25.22 -3.04
C ASN A 77 -8.86 -25.81 -2.42
N PHE A 78 -8.22 -25.08 -1.51
CA PHE A 78 -7.05 -25.57 -0.79
C PHE A 78 -7.43 -26.20 0.54
N SER A 79 -6.67 -27.22 0.96
CA SER A 79 -6.79 -27.74 2.31
C SER A 79 -6.31 -26.71 3.33
N LYS A 80 -6.85 -26.74 4.56
CA LYS A 80 -6.38 -25.88 5.66
C LYS A 80 -4.87 -25.99 5.87
N ARG A 81 -4.31 -27.20 5.79
CA ARG A 81 -2.87 -27.44 5.92
C ARG A 81 -2.05 -26.71 4.85
N THR A 82 -2.54 -26.67 3.62
CA THR A 82 -1.87 -25.95 2.51
C THR A 82 -1.89 -24.44 2.78
N TYR A 83 -3.03 -23.91 3.22
CA TYR A 83 -3.16 -22.50 3.60
C TYR A 83 -2.21 -22.11 4.75
N ASP A 84 -2.19 -22.90 5.83
CA ASP A 84 -1.30 -22.69 6.96
C ASP A 84 0.18 -22.79 6.54
N SER A 85 0.51 -23.67 5.58
CA SER A 85 1.87 -23.79 5.04
C SER A 85 2.28 -22.54 4.24
N PHE A 86 1.38 -21.96 3.45
CA PHE A 86 1.66 -20.72 2.73
C PHE A 86 1.86 -19.53 3.66
N LEU A 87 1.01 -19.41 4.69
CA LEU A 87 1.17 -18.39 5.74
C LEU A 87 2.49 -18.53 6.48
N GLY A 88 2.84 -19.75 6.90
CA GLY A 88 4.09 -20.03 7.60
C GLY A 88 5.31 -19.78 6.72
N PHE A 89 5.27 -20.16 5.45
CA PHE A 89 6.33 -19.89 4.48
C PHE A 89 6.54 -18.38 4.28
N GLY A 90 5.46 -17.63 4.03
CA GLY A 90 5.52 -16.18 3.86
C GLY A 90 6.08 -15.48 5.10
N ALA A 91 5.60 -15.83 6.30
CA ALA A 91 6.12 -15.29 7.55
C ALA A 91 7.62 -15.60 7.73
N GLY A 92 8.05 -16.81 7.39
CA GLY A 92 9.46 -17.21 7.45
C GLY A 92 10.36 -16.40 6.50
N VAL A 93 9.94 -16.24 5.24
CA VAL A 93 10.66 -15.42 4.26
C VAL A 93 10.79 -13.97 4.73
N MET A 94 9.71 -13.38 5.28
CA MET A 94 9.73 -12.00 5.76
C MET A 94 10.61 -11.80 7.00
N LEU A 95 10.62 -12.77 7.93
CA LEU A 95 11.55 -12.74 9.06
C LEU A 95 13.01 -12.87 8.61
N GLY A 96 13.28 -13.76 7.65
CA GLY A 96 14.61 -13.91 7.05
C GLY A 96 15.09 -12.64 6.35
N ALA A 97 14.24 -12.05 5.50
CA ALA A 97 14.53 -10.79 4.81
C ALA A 97 14.77 -9.65 5.82
N THR A 98 13.97 -9.58 6.88
CA THR A 98 14.17 -8.59 7.94
C THR A 98 15.55 -8.72 8.59
N ALA A 99 15.97 -9.94 8.94
CA ALA A 99 17.28 -10.16 9.56
C ALA A 99 18.46 -9.89 8.60
N PHE A 100 18.45 -10.51 7.42
CA PHE A 100 19.59 -10.55 6.51
C PHE A 100 19.64 -9.38 5.53
N SER A 101 18.49 -8.83 5.13
CA SER A 101 18.40 -7.80 4.10
C SER A 101 18.08 -6.41 4.64
N LEU A 102 17.66 -6.30 5.91
CA LEU A 102 17.41 -5.00 6.55
C LEU A 102 18.30 -4.78 7.78
N VAL A 103 18.24 -5.65 8.80
CA VAL A 103 18.93 -5.41 10.07
C VAL A 103 20.45 -5.47 9.93
N ILE A 104 20.99 -6.52 9.32
CA ILE A 104 22.45 -6.63 9.11
C ILE A 104 22.98 -5.46 8.26
N PRO A 105 22.39 -5.12 7.10
CA PRO A 105 22.80 -3.94 6.33
C PRO A 105 22.64 -2.62 7.10
N ALA A 106 21.58 -2.44 7.89
CA ALA A 106 21.39 -1.23 8.68
C ALA A 106 22.49 -1.05 9.74
N LEU A 107 22.91 -2.13 10.41
CA LEU A 107 24.02 -2.11 11.36
C LEU A 107 25.35 -1.78 10.67
N ALA A 108 25.60 -2.35 9.48
CA ALA A 108 26.80 -2.06 8.69
C ALA A 108 26.82 -0.59 8.23
N ALA A 109 25.68 -0.08 7.74
CA ALA A 109 25.52 1.30 7.33
C ALA A 109 25.79 2.27 8.50
N ALA A 110 25.21 2.01 9.69
CA ALA A 110 25.45 2.81 10.87
C ALA A 110 26.93 2.84 11.29
N ARG A 111 27.61 1.68 11.25
CA ARG A 111 29.05 1.60 11.55
C ARG A 111 29.90 2.34 10.52
N SER A 112 29.55 2.25 9.23
CA SER A 112 30.24 2.99 8.17
C SER A 112 30.09 4.52 8.30
N ALA A 113 29.00 4.96 8.94
CA ALA A 113 28.77 6.37 9.29
C ALA A 113 29.51 6.82 10.57
N GLY A 114 30.32 5.94 11.19
CA GLY A 114 31.11 6.25 12.37
C GLY A 114 30.50 5.82 13.71
N ALA A 115 29.34 5.14 13.71
CA ALA A 115 28.70 4.69 14.94
C ALA A 115 29.45 3.52 15.59
N GLY A 116 29.54 3.53 16.92
CA GLY A 116 30.03 2.39 17.69
C GLY A 116 29.08 1.18 17.61
N ALA A 117 29.54 0.00 18.07
CA ALA A 117 28.71 -1.22 18.03
C ALA A 117 27.39 -1.09 18.82
N TRP A 118 27.43 -0.40 19.96
CA TRP A 118 26.25 -0.12 20.78
C TRP A 118 25.30 0.87 20.11
N GLU A 119 25.83 1.97 19.56
CA GLU A 119 25.07 3.01 18.88
C GLU A 119 24.38 2.48 17.61
N ALA A 120 25.08 1.68 16.81
CA ALA A 120 24.51 1.03 15.63
C ALA A 120 23.33 0.12 16.01
N SER A 121 23.49 -0.68 17.07
CA SER A 121 22.43 -1.56 17.58
C SER A 121 21.23 -0.77 18.11
N LEU A 122 21.49 0.33 18.81
CA LEU A 122 20.45 1.21 19.32
C LEU A 122 19.69 1.89 18.17
N LEU A 123 20.38 2.35 17.13
CA LEU A 123 19.76 2.97 15.96
C LEU A 123 18.87 1.98 15.19
N ALA A 124 19.39 0.77 14.94
CA ALA A 124 18.61 -0.29 14.29
C ALA A 124 17.40 -0.69 15.14
N GLY A 125 17.58 -0.90 16.45
CA GLY A 125 16.51 -1.24 17.38
C GLY A 125 15.44 -0.15 17.48
N ALA A 126 15.85 1.12 17.56
CA ALA A 126 14.95 2.27 17.57
C ALA A 126 14.15 2.36 16.26
N GLY A 127 14.80 2.12 15.11
CA GLY A 127 14.13 2.06 13.81
C GLY A 127 13.07 0.96 13.73
N ILE A 128 13.38 -0.24 14.23
CA ILE A 128 12.42 -1.36 14.31
C ILE A 128 11.24 -1.01 15.20
N MET A 129 11.49 -0.47 16.41
CA MET A 129 10.42 -0.08 17.35
C MET A 129 9.56 1.05 16.79
N PHE A 130 10.16 2.03 16.12
CA PHE A 130 9.44 3.10 15.44
C PHE A 130 8.56 2.54 14.32
N GLY A 131 9.09 1.68 13.46
CA GLY A 131 8.32 1.05 12.38
C GLY A 131 7.18 0.18 12.89
N ALA A 132 7.43 -0.65 13.91
CA ALA A 132 6.41 -1.48 14.56
C ALA A 132 5.32 -0.61 15.20
N GLY A 133 5.71 0.47 15.89
CA GLY A 133 4.79 1.45 16.47
C GLY A 133 3.95 2.15 15.41
N ALA A 134 4.54 2.57 14.29
CA ALA A 134 3.84 3.21 13.19
C ALA A 134 2.79 2.29 12.56
N ILE A 135 3.14 1.02 12.29
CA ILE A 135 2.20 0.02 11.76
C ILE A 135 1.08 -0.25 12.78
N LEU A 136 1.40 -0.36 14.07
CA LEU A 136 0.40 -0.56 15.13
C LEU A 136 -0.58 0.61 15.22
N LEU A 137 -0.08 1.85 15.13
CA LEU A 137 -0.93 3.05 15.13
C LEU A 137 -1.81 3.11 13.89
N LEU A 138 -1.27 2.80 12.71
CA LEU A 138 -2.03 2.79 11.47
C LEU A 138 -3.09 1.69 11.44
N GLY A 139 -2.77 0.51 12.00
CA GLY A 139 -3.73 -0.56 12.23
C GLY A 139 -4.91 -0.09 13.09
N ARG A 140 -4.63 0.53 14.23
CA ARG A 140 -5.67 1.10 15.11
C ARG A 140 -6.47 2.24 14.46
N ALA A 141 -5.85 3.03 13.59
CA ALA A 141 -6.55 4.10 12.87
C ALA A 141 -7.52 3.56 11.81
N ILE A 142 -7.21 2.40 11.22
CA ILE A 142 -8.04 1.75 10.20
C ILE A 142 -9.11 0.85 10.82
N GLU A 143 -8.88 0.35 12.04
CA GLU A 143 -9.79 -0.53 12.78
C GLU A 143 -10.97 0.28 13.37
N PRO A 144 -12.20 0.19 12.79
CA PRO A 144 -13.32 0.95 13.32
C PRO A 144 -13.89 0.16 14.51
N ALA A 145 -13.65 0.67 15.72
CA ALA A 145 -13.87 0.02 17.02
C ALA A 145 -15.30 -0.48 17.38
N HIS A 146 -16.22 -0.65 16.42
CA HIS A 146 -17.65 -0.91 16.71
C HIS A 146 -18.37 -1.75 15.64
N VAL A 147 -17.65 -2.38 14.70
CA VAL A 147 -18.27 -2.87 13.45
C VAL A 147 -18.70 -4.33 13.48
N LEU A 148 -18.26 -5.10 14.46
CA LEU A 148 -18.60 -6.53 14.58
C LEU A 148 -19.71 -6.83 15.61
N GLU A 149 -20.27 -5.81 16.28
CA GLU A 149 -21.19 -6.02 17.41
C GLU A 149 -22.65 -5.60 17.20
N ARG A 150 -23.06 -5.13 16.02
CA ARG A 150 -24.48 -4.80 15.78
C ARG A 150 -24.98 -5.27 14.43
N ASP A 151 -25.73 -6.37 14.47
CA ASP A 151 -27.00 -6.60 13.77
C ASP A 151 -27.24 -5.82 12.47
N ASP A 152 -26.42 -6.08 11.44
CA ASP A 152 -26.87 -5.84 10.07
C ASP A 152 -26.47 -7.02 9.18
N VAL A 153 -27.26 -8.09 9.30
CA VAL A 153 -27.22 -9.30 8.46
C VAL A 153 -27.43 -8.96 6.96
N ARG A 154 -27.68 -7.69 6.58
CA ARG A 154 -27.78 -7.22 5.19
C ARG A 154 -26.92 -5.99 4.84
N GLY A 155 -26.01 -5.55 5.71
CA GLY A 155 -25.23 -4.31 5.55
C GLY A 155 -23.95 -4.43 4.72
N ASN A 156 -24.10 -4.38 3.40
CA ASN A 156 -23.13 -3.95 2.37
C ASN A 156 -21.81 -4.76 2.20
N SER A 157 -21.85 -5.81 1.36
CA SER A 157 -20.68 -6.60 0.91
C SER A 157 -19.51 -5.74 0.41
N LEU A 158 -19.81 -4.60 -0.20
CA LEU A 158 -18.84 -3.62 -0.67
C LEU A 158 -17.98 -3.06 0.47
N ARG A 159 -18.58 -2.84 1.64
CA ARG A 159 -17.87 -2.32 2.81
C ARG A 159 -16.89 -3.35 3.38
N ARG A 160 -17.27 -4.63 3.41
CA ARG A 160 -16.37 -5.72 3.79
C ARG A 160 -15.22 -5.88 2.79
N ALA A 161 -15.52 -5.78 1.50
CA ALA A 161 -14.50 -5.82 0.45
C ALA A 161 -13.48 -4.67 0.62
N TRP A 162 -13.94 -3.44 0.88
CA TRP A 162 -13.04 -2.30 1.13
C TRP A 162 -12.22 -2.44 2.42
N MET A 163 -12.78 -2.98 3.50
CA MET A 163 -12.00 -3.26 4.71
C MET A 163 -10.92 -4.32 4.45
N PHE A 164 -11.23 -5.35 3.68
CA PHE A 164 -10.24 -6.35 3.26
C PHE A 164 -9.14 -5.72 2.40
N VAL A 165 -9.49 -4.90 1.41
CA VAL A 165 -8.52 -4.17 0.58
C VAL A 165 -7.63 -3.26 1.43
N ALA A 166 -8.21 -2.53 2.39
CA ALA A 166 -7.45 -1.67 3.29
C ALA A 166 -6.48 -2.48 4.18
N ALA A 167 -6.91 -3.62 4.71
CA ALA A 167 -6.07 -4.51 5.52
C ALA A 167 -4.90 -5.09 4.71
N VAL A 168 -5.16 -5.56 3.48
CA VAL A 168 -4.10 -6.05 2.58
C VAL A 168 -3.14 -4.92 2.18
N ALA A 169 -3.66 -3.74 1.86
CA ALA A 169 -2.83 -2.58 1.52
C ALA A 169 -1.92 -2.18 2.69
N LEU A 170 -2.44 -2.20 3.92
CA LEU A 170 -1.67 -1.90 5.12
C LEU A 170 -0.53 -2.91 5.35
N HIS A 171 -0.73 -4.17 5.00
CA HIS A 171 0.28 -5.21 5.11
C HIS A 171 1.35 -5.13 4.01
N ASN A 172 0.97 -4.76 2.79
CA ASN A 172 1.89 -4.62 1.66
C ASN A 172 2.72 -3.33 1.73
N MET A 173 2.26 -2.31 2.46
CA MET A 173 2.97 -1.04 2.60
C MET A 173 4.38 -1.22 3.22
N PRO A 174 4.56 -1.95 4.34
CA PRO A 174 5.88 -2.30 4.87
C PRO A 174 6.80 -3.00 3.87
N GLU A 175 6.27 -3.93 3.06
CA GLU A 175 7.05 -4.64 2.05
C GLU A 175 7.54 -3.70 0.94
N GLY A 176 6.66 -2.84 0.43
CA GLY A 176 7.03 -1.83 -0.56
C GLY A 176 8.08 -0.85 -0.05
N LEU A 177 7.95 -0.42 1.22
CA LEU A 177 8.93 0.44 1.88
C LEU A 177 10.28 -0.27 2.03
N ALA A 178 10.28 -1.55 2.44
CA ALA A 178 11.50 -2.34 2.58
C ALA A 178 12.24 -2.51 1.25
N ILE A 179 11.53 -2.76 0.15
CA ILE A 179 12.11 -2.81 -1.20
C ILE A 179 12.74 -1.46 -1.56
N GLY A 180 12.04 -0.36 -1.33
CA GLY A 180 12.55 0.99 -1.59
C GLY A 180 13.85 1.28 -0.82
N VAL A 181 13.88 0.96 0.48
CA VAL A 181 15.06 1.15 1.33
C VAL A 181 16.22 0.25 0.90
N ALA A 182 15.94 -1.01 0.53
CA ALA A 182 16.96 -1.94 0.08
C ALA A 182 17.69 -1.44 -1.18
N TYR A 183 16.96 -0.87 -2.15
CA TYR A 183 17.55 -0.29 -3.36
C TYR A 183 18.15 1.11 -3.15
N ALA A 184 17.65 1.88 -2.18
CA ALA A 184 18.23 3.18 -1.82
C ALA A 184 19.53 3.07 -1.02
N GLY A 185 19.75 1.93 -0.36
CA GLY A 185 20.90 1.64 0.48
C GLY A 185 22.26 1.68 -0.25
N ILE A 186 23.30 1.51 0.55
CA ILE A 186 24.70 1.50 0.11
C ILE A 186 24.93 0.24 -0.73
N ASP A 187 25.56 0.38 -1.90
CA ASP A 187 25.92 -0.76 -2.75
C ASP A 187 26.82 -1.71 -1.94
N LEU A 188 26.32 -2.90 -1.62
CA LEU A 188 27.10 -3.95 -0.95
C LEU A 188 28.29 -4.43 -1.80
N GLU A 189 28.33 -4.09 -3.09
CA GLU A 189 29.50 -4.33 -3.95
C GLU A 189 30.65 -3.33 -3.74
N LYS A 190 30.45 -2.27 -2.94
CA LYS A 190 31.45 -1.21 -2.71
C LYS A 190 31.80 -0.98 -1.22
N ALA A 191 31.32 -1.82 -0.32
CA ALA A 191 31.65 -1.79 1.11
C ALA A 191 32.42 -3.05 1.51
#